data_AF-A0AA37P4A6-F1
#
_entry.id   AF-A0AA37P4A6-F1
#
_cell.length_a   1.000
_cell.length_b   1.000
_cell.length_c   1.000
_cell.angle_alpha   90.00
_cell.angle_beta   90.00
_cell.angle_gamma   90.00
#
_symmetry.space_group_name_H-M   'P 1'
#
loop_
_entity.id
_entity.type
_entity.pdbx_description
1 polymer ?
#
loop_
_entity_poly.entity_id
_entity_poly.type
_entity_poly.pdbx_seq_one_letter_code
_entity_poly.pdbx_strand_id
1 'polypeptide(L)'
;MSGDSLSSFFFFRNIYYPVEGLTRGVELFIRADIAVLSLSMVIWGAVSIFDLYRTGLSNFEPVQGVAWFLVGSVVVGPGAALHGLWTWREHLMAKKTFGHVSKA
;
A
#
# COMPACT_ATOMS: atom_id res chain seq x y z
N MET A 1 -14.48 17.56 24.74
CA MET A 1 -13.37 16.91 24.01
C MET A 1 -13.86 15.53 23.62
N SER A 2 -14.60 15.44 22.51
CA SER A 2 -15.21 14.20 22.07
C SER A 2 -14.15 13.35 21.36
N GLY A 3 -14.04 12.08 21.76
CA GLY A 3 -13.07 11.13 21.21
C GLY A 3 -13.39 10.78 19.77
N ASP A 4 -12.85 11.56 18.84
CA ASP A 4 -12.89 11.23 17.42
C ASP A 4 -11.98 10.01 17.19
N SER A 5 -12.61 8.87 16.98
CA SER A 5 -11.94 7.61 16.65
C SER A 5 -11.22 7.74 15.30
N LEU A 6 -9.99 7.24 15.19
CA LEU A 6 -9.24 7.17 13.92
C LEU A 6 -10.04 6.48 12.80
N SER A 7 -10.98 5.60 13.16
CA SER A 7 -11.89 4.98 12.20
C SER A 7 -12.82 5.97 11.49
N SER A 8 -13.16 7.12 12.08
CA SER A 8 -13.98 8.15 11.41
C SER A 8 -13.25 8.85 10.26
N PHE A 9 -11.91 8.82 10.27
CA PHE A 9 -11.10 9.34 9.18
C PHE A 9 -11.14 8.42 7.94
N PHE A 10 -11.20 7.10 8.15
CA PHE A 10 -11.17 6.12 7.07
C PHE A 10 -12.56 5.65 6.61
N PHE A 11 -13.57 5.66 7.48
CA PHE A 11 -14.94 5.30 7.12
C PHE A 11 -15.76 6.56 6.82
N PHE A 12 -15.84 6.92 5.54
CA PHE A 12 -16.71 8.00 5.08
C PHE A 12 -18.18 7.67 5.38
N ARG A 13 -18.73 8.31 6.41
CA ARG A 13 -20.12 8.09 6.83
C ARG A 13 -21.14 8.68 5.84
N ASN A 14 -20.76 9.73 5.09
CA ASN A 14 -21.57 10.28 4.00
C ASN A 14 -20.74 11.24 3.12
N ILE A 15 -20.31 10.79 1.94
CA ILE A 15 -19.53 11.60 0.98
C ILE A 15 -20.42 12.55 0.16
N TYR A 16 -21.75 12.40 0.24
CA TYR A 16 -22.74 13.15 -0.54
C TYR A 16 -23.40 14.28 0.24
N TYR A 17 -22.93 14.59 1.46
CA TYR A 17 -23.49 15.69 2.23
C TYR A 17 -23.12 17.03 1.56
N PRO A 18 -24.08 17.96 1.37
CA PRO A 18 -23.80 19.26 0.78
C PRO A 18 -22.77 20.01 1.64
N VAL A 19 -21.64 20.38 1.04
CA VAL A 19 -20.57 21.12 1.69
C VAL A 19 -20.81 22.63 1.56
N GLU A 20 -20.79 23.33 2.68
CA GLU A 20 -20.93 24.78 2.74
C GLU A 20 -19.60 25.45 2.34
N GLY A 21 -19.39 25.62 1.03
CA GLY A 21 -18.31 26.44 0.47
C GLY A 21 -17.11 25.68 -0.10
N LEU A 22 -16.32 26.38 -0.92
CA LEU A 22 -15.21 25.83 -1.69
C LEU A 22 -14.12 25.20 -0.81
N THR A 23 -13.72 25.87 0.27
CA THR A 23 -12.66 25.39 1.18
C THR A 23 -13.01 24.04 1.78
N ARG A 24 -14.26 23.86 2.22
CA ARG A 24 -14.71 22.60 2.81
C ARG A 24 -14.84 21.49 1.77
N GLY A 25 -15.23 21.83 0.54
CA GLY A 25 -15.22 20.90 -0.59
C GLY A 25 -13.83 20.39 -0.95
N VAL A 26 -12.84 21.29 -1.04
CA VAL A 26 -11.43 20.92 -1.33
C VAL A 26 -10.86 20.04 -0.21
N GLU A 27 -11.15 20.37 1.05
CA GLU A 27 -10.72 19.56 2.19
C GLU A 27 -11.31 18.14 2.15
N LEU A 28 -12.61 18.00 1.82
CA LEU A 28 -13.27 16.71 1.68
C LEU A 28 -12.67 15.89 0.52
N PHE A 29 -12.43 16.54 -0.62
CA PHE A 29 -11.81 15.92 -1.79
C PHE A 29 -10.42 15.35 -1.46
N ILE A 30 -9.55 16.16 -0.84
CA ILE A 30 -8.19 15.72 -0.48
C ILE A 30 -8.23 14.56 0.52
N ARG A 31 -9.11 14.62 1.52
CA ARG A 31 -9.26 13.51 2.48
C ARG A 31 -9.71 12.22 1.80
N ALA A 32 -10.71 12.31 0.90
CA ALA A 32 -11.20 11.18 0.13
C ALA A 32 -10.12 10.59 -0.78
N ASP A 33 -9.39 11.44 -1.50
CA ASP A 33 -8.33 11.03 -2.42
C ASP A 33 -7.19 10.32 -1.67
N ILE A 34 -6.72 10.88 -0.55
CA ILE A 34 -5.69 10.26 0.29
C ILE A 34 -6.15 8.90 0.83
N ALA A 35 -7.41 8.77 1.23
CA ALA A 35 -7.95 7.51 1.73
C ALA A 35 -8.02 6.44 0.63
N VAL A 36 -8.51 6.81 -0.57
CA VAL A 36 -8.57 5.90 -1.73
C VAL A 36 -7.16 5.51 -2.17
N LEU A 37 -6.23 6.45 -2.24
CA LEU A 37 -4.83 6.22 -2.57
C LEU A 37 -4.15 5.28 -1.57
N SER A 38 -4.40 5.50 -0.27
CA SER A 38 -3.90 4.61 0.80
C SER A 38 -4.44 3.19 0.67
N LEU A 39 -5.74 3.04 0.40
CA LEU A 39 -6.36 1.73 0.18
C LEU A 39 -5.79 1.04 -1.06
N SER A 40 -5.62 1.79 -2.14
CA SER A 40 -5.03 1.29 -3.39
C SER A 40 -3.61 0.76 -3.17
N MET A 41 -2.77 1.50 -2.43
CA MET A 41 -1.42 1.07 -2.04
C MET A 41 -1.44 -0.24 -1.24
N VAL A 42 -2.38 -0.38 -0.30
CA VAL A 42 -2.53 -1.59 0.51
C VAL A 42 -2.89 -2.79 -0.37
N ILE A 43 -3.89 -2.64 -1.23
CA ILE A 43 -4.33 -3.70 -2.16
C ILE A 43 -3.18 -4.09 -3.09
N TRP A 44 -2.49 -3.11 -3.68
CA TRP A 44 -1.41 -3.38 -4.61
C TRP A 44 -0.21 -4.07 -3.94
N GLY A 45 0.13 -3.66 -2.71
CA GLY A 45 1.15 -4.35 -1.93
C GLY A 45 0.76 -5.81 -1.64
N ALA A 46 -0.49 -6.07 -1.26
CA ALA A 46 -0.97 -7.42 -1.03
C ALA A 46 -0.92 -8.30 -2.28
N VAL A 47 -1.34 -7.76 -3.43
CA VAL A 47 -1.22 -8.44 -4.74
C VAL A 47 0.24 -8.75 -5.05
N SER A 48 1.15 -7.82 -4.79
CA SER A 48 2.59 -8.00 -5.05
C SER A 48 3.22 -9.10 -4.19
N ILE A 49 2.80 -9.24 -2.93
CA ILE A 49 3.25 -10.32 -2.03
C ILE A 49 2.75 -11.67 -2.53
N PHE A 50 1.47 -11.74 -2.91
CA PHE A 50 0.90 -12.95 -3.51
C PHE A 50 1.60 -13.32 -4.82
N ASP A 51 1.96 -12.33 -5.64
CA ASP A 51 2.69 -12.49 -6.89
C ASP A 51 4.09 -13.11 -6.67
N LEU A 52 4.82 -12.63 -5.65
CA LEU A 52 6.12 -13.17 -5.28
C LEU A 52 6.03 -14.62 -4.75
N TYR A 53 4.99 -14.94 -4.00
CA TYR A 53 4.75 -16.29 -3.51
C TYR A 53 4.41 -17.26 -4.66
N ARG A 54 3.45 -16.90 -5.52
CA ARG A 54 3.02 -17.78 -6.63
C ARG A 54 4.13 -18.03 -7.66
N THR A 55 5.08 -17.11 -7.80
CA THR A 55 6.21 -17.23 -8.72
C THR A 55 7.40 -17.98 -8.11
N GLY A 56 7.32 -18.39 -6.84
CA GLY A 56 8.39 -19.09 -6.14
C GLY A 56 9.59 -18.21 -5.79
N LEU A 57 9.47 -16.88 -5.90
CA LEU A 57 10.53 -15.93 -5.57
C LEU A 57 10.59 -15.64 -4.06
N SER A 58 9.53 -15.95 -3.31
CA SER A 58 9.43 -15.78 -1.87
C SER A 58 8.84 -17.04 -1.21
N ASN A 59 9.44 -17.45 -0.08
CA ASN A 59 8.95 -18.55 0.76
C ASN A 59 7.96 -18.08 1.85
N PHE A 60 7.64 -16.78 1.91
CA PHE A 60 6.70 -16.26 2.90
C PHE A 60 5.27 -16.64 2.53
N GLU A 61 4.53 -17.19 3.50
CA GLU A 61 3.11 -17.44 3.36
C GLU A 61 2.38 -16.10 3.06
N PRO A 62 1.50 -16.03 2.04
CA PRO A 62 0.89 -14.78 1.60
C PRO A 62 0.17 -14.02 2.73
N VAL A 63 -0.56 -14.73 3.59
CA VAL A 63 -1.31 -14.14 4.70
C VAL A 63 -0.38 -13.45 5.69
N GLN A 64 0.74 -14.10 6.04
CA GLN A 64 1.72 -13.54 6.96
C GLN A 64 2.41 -12.31 6.35
N GLY A 65 2.79 -12.38 5.06
CA GLY A 65 3.39 -11.25 4.37
C GLY A 65 2.46 -10.04 4.32
N VAL A 66 1.18 -10.25 4.00
CA VAL A 66 0.17 -9.19 4.00
C VAL A 66 -0.03 -8.62 5.40
N ALA A 67 -0.06 -9.45 6.44
CA ALA A 67 -0.18 -8.99 7.83
C ALA A 67 0.99 -8.07 8.22
N TRP A 68 2.23 -8.47 7.93
CA TRP A 68 3.41 -7.63 8.18
C TRP A 68 3.37 -6.31 7.41
N PHE A 69 2.93 -6.37 6.15
CA PHE A 69 2.78 -5.18 5.32
C PHE A 69 1.71 -4.21 5.85
N LEU A 70 0.58 -4.74 6.35
CA LEU A 70 -0.45 -3.94 7.01
C LEU A 70 0.06 -3.31 8.30
N VAL A 71 0.78 -4.07 9.14
CA VAL A 71 1.42 -3.53 10.35
C VAL A 71 2.40 -2.41 9.98
N GLY A 72 3.25 -2.62 8.98
CA GLY A 72 4.15 -1.59 8.46
C GLY A 72 3.39 -0.36 7.96
N SER A 73 2.30 -0.56 7.22
CA SER A 73 1.46 0.52 6.69
C SER A 73 0.82 1.37 7.81
N VAL A 74 0.48 0.77 8.95
CA VAL A 74 -0.02 1.49 10.12
C VAL A 74 1.10 2.23 10.86
N VAL A 75 2.29 1.63 10.97
CA VAL A 75 3.41 2.20 11.74
C VAL A 75 4.11 3.35 11.00
N VAL A 76 4.42 3.20 9.71
CA VAL A 76 5.18 4.19 8.92
C VAL A 76 4.35 4.88 7.84
N GLY A 77 3.10 4.45 7.65
CA GLY A 77 2.24 4.90 6.56
C GLY A 77 2.30 3.97 5.33
N PRO A 78 1.21 3.87 4.55
CA PRO A 78 1.08 2.93 3.44
C PRO A 78 2.08 3.20 2.31
N GLY A 79 2.42 4.46 2.04
CA GLY A 79 3.39 4.82 1.00
C GLY A 79 4.81 4.38 1.33
N ALA A 80 5.26 4.59 2.58
CA ALA A 80 6.59 4.17 3.03
C ALA A 80 6.71 2.64 3.10
N ALA A 81 5.66 1.97 3.61
CA ALA A 81 5.60 0.52 3.61
C ALA A 81 5.64 -0.04 2.17
N LEU A 82 4.89 0.55 1.24
CA LEU A 82 4.86 0.11 -0.16
C LEU A 82 6.22 0.30 -0.84
N HIS A 83 6.91 1.41 -0.57
CA HIS A 83 8.26 1.63 -1.09
C HIS A 83 9.23 0.53 -0.61
N GLY A 84 9.22 0.19 0.69
CA GLY A 84 10.05 -0.89 1.22
C GLY A 84 9.72 -2.25 0.60
N LEU A 85 8.43 -2.56 0.44
CA LEU A 85 7.98 -3.76 -0.25
C LEU A 85 8.47 -3.80 -1.70
N TRP A 86 8.41 -2.67 -2.40
CA TRP A 86 8.85 -2.55 -3.79
C TRP A 86 10.36 -2.77 -3.93
N THR A 87 11.16 -2.15 -3.07
CA THR A 87 12.62 -2.38 -3.04
C THR A 87 12.96 -3.86 -2.80
N TRP A 88 12.26 -4.52 -1.88
CA TRP A 88 12.43 -5.96 -1.65
C TRP A 88 12.06 -6.79 -2.89
N ARG A 89 10.92 -6.48 -3.51
CA ARG A 89 10.46 -7.11 -4.76
C ARG A 89 11.50 -6.98 -5.87
N GLU A 90 12.05 -5.79 -6.07
CA GLU A 90 13.10 -5.55 -7.08
C GLU A 90 14.35 -6.36 -6.78
N HIS A 91 14.75 -6.50 -5.51
CA HIS A 91 15.91 -7.31 -5.14
C HIS A 91 15.72 -8.80 -5.45
N LEU A 92 14.49 -9.32 -5.34
CA LEU A 92 14.17 -10.70 -5.69
C LEU A 92 14.10 -10.93 -7.20
N MET A 93 13.61 -9.94 -7.95
CA MET A 93 13.47 -10.04 -9.41
C MET A 93 14.76 -9.71 -10.17
N ALA A 94 15.68 -8.95 -9.56
CA ALA A 94 16.96 -8.63 -10.16
C ALA A 94 17.82 -9.90 -10.34
N LYS A 95 18.15 -10.26 -11.59
CA LYS A 95 19.10 -11.32 -11.88
C LYS A 95 20.49 -10.92 -11.38
N LYS A 96 21.07 -11.68 -10.45
CA LYS A 96 22.45 -11.49 -9.96
C LYS A 96 23.52 -12.09 -10.88
N THR A 97 23.13 -12.94 -11.83
CA THR A 97 24.07 -13.59 -12.76
C THR A 97 23.57 -13.40 -14.19
N PHE A 98 24.30 -12.60 -14.97
CA PHE A 98 24.23 -12.65 -16.42
C PHE A 98 25.21 -13.73 -16.86
N GLY A 99 24.74 -14.73 -17.61
CA GLY A 99 25.59 -15.80 -18.10
C GLY A 99 26.77 -15.20 -18.88
N HIS A 100 27.99 -15.69 -18.60
CA HIS A 100 29.15 -15.33 -19.41
C HIS A 100 28.83 -15.68 -20.87
N VAL A 101 28.82 -14.68 -21.74
CA VAL A 101 28.82 -14.90 -23.18
C VAL A 101 30.17 -15.53 -23.50
N SER A 102 30.20 -16.87 -23.62
CA SER A 102 31.36 -17.58 -24.14
C SER A 102 31.58 -17.05 -25.56
N LYS A 103 32.63 -16.24 -25.75
CA LYS A 103 33.07 -15.86 -27.08
C LYS A 103 33.48 -17.15 -27.79
N ALA A 104 32.72 -17.50 -28.82
CA ALA A 104 33.09 -18.51 -29.80
C ALA A 104 34.23 -18.00 -30.69
#